data_AF-A0A1E3PUW6-F1
#
_entry.id   AF-A0A1E3PUW6-F1
#
_cell.length_a   1.000
_cell.length_b   1.000
_cell.length_c   1.000
_cell.angle_alpha   90.00
_cell.angle_beta   90.00
_cell.angle_gamma   90.00
#
_symmetry.space_group_name_H-M   'P 1'
#
loop_
_entity.id
_entity.type
_entity.pdbx_description
1 polymer ?
#
loop_
_entity_poly.entity_id
_entity_poly.type
_entity_poly.pdbx_seq_one_letter_code
_entity_poly.pdbx_strand_id
1 'polypeptide(L)'
;RTPTEFDIFDQVVVNSSPPDATSLRSANELLNSAINSDAIPTTPVRRYIRKLTAGAGQLQARSIVHQHDANNLRSIIKKHTNRTKGKRVVL
;
A
#
# COMPACT_ATOMS: atom_id res chain seq x y z
N ARG A 1 19.68 15.67 -26.15
CA ARG A 1 19.19 14.49 -25.40
C ARG A 1 18.14 15.00 -24.42
N THR A 2 16.86 14.75 -24.69
CA THR A 2 15.76 14.98 -23.75
C THR A 2 15.89 13.95 -22.62
N PRO A 3 15.75 14.32 -21.33
CA PRO A 3 15.72 13.34 -20.27
C PRO A 3 14.47 12.48 -20.45
N THR A 4 14.62 11.16 -20.46
CA THR A 4 13.50 10.23 -20.38
C THR A 4 12.80 10.50 -19.05
N GLU A 5 11.57 10.96 -19.11
CA GLU A 5 10.68 11.12 -17.96
C GLU A 5 10.35 9.71 -17.46
N PHE A 6 11.18 9.20 -16.56
CA PHE A 6 10.86 7.98 -15.84
C PHE A 6 9.86 8.36 -14.75
N ASP A 7 8.66 7.81 -14.84
CA ASP A 7 7.71 7.87 -13.74
C ASP A 7 8.36 7.15 -12.54
N ILE A 8 8.73 7.92 -11.54
CA ILE A 8 9.45 7.47 -10.34
C ILE A 8 8.62 6.38 -9.62
N PHE A 9 7.30 6.35 -9.86
CA PHE A 9 6.38 5.35 -9.34
C PHE A 9 6.48 3.98 -10.03
N ASP A 10 6.96 3.90 -11.28
CA ASP A 10 6.93 2.65 -12.05
C ASP A 10 8.08 1.69 -11.71
N GLN A 11 9.25 2.18 -11.25
CA GLN A 11 10.41 1.32 -10.98
C GLN A 11 10.71 1.06 -9.51
N VAL A 12 10.51 2.05 -8.63
CA VAL A 12 10.93 1.94 -7.23
C VAL A 12 9.84 1.31 -6.35
N VAL A 13 8.57 1.60 -6.64
CA VAL A 13 7.43 1.08 -5.87
C VAL A 13 7.09 -0.36 -6.25
N VAL A 14 7.29 -0.74 -7.52
CA VAL A 14 6.92 -2.07 -8.02
C VAL A 14 7.92 -3.17 -7.61
N ASN A 15 9.20 -2.81 -7.42
CA ASN A 15 10.27 -3.77 -7.12
C ASN A 15 10.69 -3.81 -5.64
N SER A 16 10.14 -2.94 -4.79
CA SER A 16 10.44 -2.96 -3.36
C SER A 16 9.43 -3.82 -2.59
N SER A 17 9.90 -4.50 -1.55
CA SER A 17 9.00 -5.13 -0.58
C SER A 17 8.10 -4.04 0.03
N PRO A 18 6.80 -4.30 0.29
CA PRO A 18 5.92 -3.32 0.89
C PRO A 18 6.57 -2.78 2.16
N PRO A 19 6.70 -1.44 2.31
CA PRO A 19 7.26 -0.88 3.52
C PRO A 19 6.43 -1.35 4.71
N ASP A 20 7.11 -1.87 5.73
CA ASP A 20 6.47 -2.25 6.99
C ASP A 20 5.63 -1.06 7.50
N ALA A 21 4.45 -1.33 8.06
CA ALA A 21 3.49 -0.29 8.43
C ALA A 21 4.09 0.71 9.42
N THR A 22 4.98 0.24 10.31
CA THR A 22 5.68 1.10 11.26
C THR A 22 6.71 1.99 10.57
N SER A 23 7.46 1.44 9.61
CA SER A 23 8.43 2.16 8.78
C SER A 23 7.78 3.21 7.89
N LEU A 24 6.61 2.94 7.30
CA LEU A 24 5.89 3.95 6.53
C LEU A 24 5.39 5.08 7.44
N ARG A 25 4.88 4.74 8.63
CA ARG A 25 4.40 5.73 9.59
C ARG A 25 5.53 6.65 10.04
N SER A 26 6.68 6.08 10.44
CA SER A 26 7.84 6.86 10.90
C SER A 26 8.43 7.75 9.80
N ALA A 27 8.53 7.24 8.57
CA ALA A 27 8.98 8.03 7.42
C ALA A 27 8.02 9.21 7.14
N ASN A 28 6.71 8.98 7.23
CA ASN A 28 5.71 10.04 7.06
C ASN A 28 5.73 11.07 8.19
N GLU A 29 5.94 10.65 9.44
CA GLU A 29 6.12 11.56 10.58
C GLU A 29 7.35 12.46 10.39
N LEU A 30 8.48 11.87 9.98
CA LEU A 30 9.73 12.59 9.73
C LEU A 30 9.60 13.58 8.56
N LEU A 31 8.97 13.15 7.46
CA LEU A 31 8.68 14.03 6.31
C LEU A 31 7.77 15.19 6.71
N ASN A 32 6.70 14.94 7.47
CA ASN A 32 5.82 15.99 7.95
C ASN A 32 6.53 16.98 8.87
N SER A 33 7.43 16.49 9.73
CA SER A 33 8.26 17.35 10.60
C SER A 33 9.21 18.23 9.78
N ALA A 34 9.92 17.65 8.81
CA ALA A 34 10.82 18.36 7.91
C ALA A 34 10.10 19.36 7.00
N ILE A 35 8.85 19.06 6.63
CA ILE A 35 7.98 20.03 5.96
C ILE A 35 7.71 21.17 6.93
N ASN A 36 7.28 20.89 8.16
CA ASN A 36 6.85 21.91 9.10
C ASN A 36 7.96 22.86 9.59
N SER A 37 9.23 22.49 9.48
CA SER A 37 10.33 23.44 9.67
C SER A 37 10.41 24.42 8.49
N ASP A 38 10.75 25.68 8.76
CA ASP A 38 10.71 26.83 7.82
C ASP A 38 11.63 26.71 6.59
N ALA A 39 12.26 25.55 6.35
CA ALA A 39 13.25 25.32 5.31
C ALA A 39 12.67 25.15 3.88
N ILE A 40 11.35 24.99 3.72
CA ILE A 40 10.73 24.85 2.39
C ILE A 40 9.80 26.05 2.12
N PRO A 41 10.26 27.07 1.36
CA PRO A 41 9.42 28.16 0.92
C PRO A 41 8.72 27.76 -0.38
N THR A 42 7.56 27.10 -0.29
CA THR A 42 6.49 27.14 -1.31
C THR A 42 5.24 26.43 -0.76
N THR A 43 4.24 27.22 -0.41
CA THR A 43 2.92 26.78 0.09
C THR A 43 2.24 25.69 -0.76
N PRO A 44 2.35 25.68 -2.11
CA PRO A 44 1.76 24.64 -2.94
C PRO A 44 2.45 23.27 -2.84
N VAL A 45 3.79 23.23 -2.84
CA VAL A 45 4.58 21.98 -2.77
C VAL A 45 4.33 21.29 -1.43
N ARG A 46 4.37 22.06 -0.35
CA ARG A 46 4.00 21.61 1.01
C ARG A 46 2.61 20.97 1.07
N ARG A 47 1.61 21.61 0.44
CA ARG A 47 0.23 21.09 0.38
C ARG A 47 0.15 19.81 -0.44
N TYR A 48 0.88 19.73 -1.54
CA TYR A 48 0.91 18.55 -2.40
C TYR A 48 1.55 17.35 -1.70
N ILE A 49 2.69 17.53 -1.03
CA ILE A 49 3.34 16.45 -0.27
C ILE A 49 2.41 15.91 0.83
N ARG A 50 1.75 16.78 1.59
CA ARG A 50 0.76 16.34 2.60
C ARG A 50 -0.37 15.50 2.00
N LYS A 51 -0.88 15.89 0.83
CA LYS A 51 -1.90 15.12 0.11
C LYS A 51 -1.37 13.75 -0.33
N LEU A 52 -0.14 13.69 -0.86
CA LEU A 52 0.50 12.45 -1.24
C LEU A 52 0.68 11.51 -0.05
N THR A 53 1.18 12.02 1.08
CA THR A 53 1.35 11.26 2.31
C THR A 53 0.02 10.68 2.82
N ALA A 54 -1.04 11.50 2.84
CA ALA A 54 -2.38 11.03 3.24
C ALA A 54 -2.94 9.97 2.27
N GLY A 55 -2.77 10.18 0.96
CA GLY A 55 -3.20 9.23 -0.07
C GLY A 55 -2.47 7.89 0.03
N ALA A 56 -1.16 7.91 0.24
CA ALA A 56 -0.35 6.71 0.43
C ALA A 56 -0.80 5.91 1.66
N GLY A 57 -1.05 6.58 2.79
CA GLY A 57 -1.56 5.93 4.00
C GLY A 57 -2.95 5.30 3.79
N GLN A 58 -3.86 6.02 3.11
CA GLN A 58 -5.19 5.48 2.79
C GLN A 58 -5.11 4.26 1.86
N LEU A 59 -4.23 4.31 0.85
CA LEU A 59 -4.03 3.21 -0.08
C LEU A 59 -3.46 1.97 0.63
N GLN A 60 -2.49 2.15 1.53
CA GLN A 60 -1.95 1.07 2.34
C GLN A 60 -3.03 0.44 3.24
N ALA A 61 -3.82 1.26 3.93
CA ALA A 61 -4.91 0.76 4.77
C ALA A 61 -5.92 -0.08 3.97
N ARG A 62 -6.33 0.39 2.78
CA ARG A 62 -7.20 -0.36 1.87
C ARG A 62 -6.56 -1.67 1.40
N SER A 63 -5.27 -1.64 1.07
CA SER A 63 -4.52 -2.83 0.66
C SER A 63 -4.51 -3.90 1.76
N ILE A 64 -4.26 -3.51 3.01
CA ILE A 64 -4.29 -4.42 4.17
C ILE A 64 -5.68 -5.07 4.33
N VAL A 65 -6.75 -4.28 4.26
CA VAL A 65 -8.13 -4.78 4.37
C VAL A 65 -8.45 -5.76 3.24
N HIS A 66 -8.17 -5.39 1.99
CA HIS A 66 -8.42 -6.27 0.84
C HIS A 66 -7.61 -7.57 0.91
N GLN A 67 -6.35 -7.50 1.36
CA GLN A 67 -5.52 -8.69 1.53
C GLN A 67 -6.08 -9.62 2.61
N HIS A 68 -6.58 -9.06 3.71
CA HIS A 68 -7.27 -9.82 4.76
C HIS A 68 -8.54 -10.50 4.22
N ASP A 69 -9.39 -9.77 3.50
CA ASP A 69 -10.63 -10.30 2.94
C ASP A 69 -10.37 -11.40 1.90
N ALA A 70 -9.39 -11.20 1.03
CA ALA A 70 -8.97 -12.20 0.06
C ALA A 70 -8.48 -13.49 0.74
N ASN A 71 -7.70 -13.36 1.83
CA ASN A 71 -7.23 -14.51 2.60
C ASN A 71 -8.39 -15.25 3.29
N ASN A 72 -9.37 -14.51 3.83
CA ASN A 72 -10.56 -15.08 4.45
C ASN A 72 -11.39 -15.87 3.41
N LEU A 73 -11.68 -15.28 2.25
CA LEU A 73 -12.43 -15.94 1.18
C LEU A 73 -11.70 -17.19 0.67
N ARG A 74 -10.38 -17.12 0.48
CA ARG A 74 -9.55 -18.29 0.12
C ARG A 74 -9.66 -19.41 1.16
N SER A 75 -9.67 -19.08 2.45
CA SER A 75 -9.83 -20.04 3.54
C SER A 75 -11.20 -20.73 3.51
N ILE A 76 -12.27 -19.96 3.30
CA ILE A 76 -13.65 -20.46 3.17
C ILE A 76 -13.75 -21.41 1.97
N ILE A 77 -13.31 -20.98 0.78
CA ILE A 77 -13.34 -21.81 -0.43
C ILE A 77 -12.57 -23.11 -0.22
N LYS A 78 -11.36 -23.06 0.38
CA LYS A 78 -10.56 -24.25 0.69
C LYS A 78 -11.32 -25.23 1.59
N LYS A 79 -12.01 -24.73 2.63
CA LYS A 79 -12.86 -25.56 3.51
C LYS A 79 -14.01 -26.21 2.74
N HIS A 80 -14.71 -25.45 1.88
CA HIS A 80 -15.78 -26.00 1.04
C HIS A 80 -15.28 -27.09 0.09
N THR A 81 -14.18 -26.85 -0.61
CA THR A 81 -13.56 -27.82 -1.51
C THR A 81 -13.20 -29.11 -0.78
N ASN A 82 -12.61 -29.01 0.42
CA ASN A 82 -12.29 -30.18 1.24
C ASN A 82 -13.54 -30.96 1.67
N ARG A 83 -14.60 -30.25 2.10
CA ARG A 83 -15.88 -30.87 2.49
C ARG A 83 -16.54 -31.60 1.32
N THR A 84 -16.54 -31.01 0.13
CA THR A 84 -17.16 -31.63 -1.06
C THR A 84 -16.37 -32.85 -1.54
N LYS A 85 -15.03 -32.85 -1.42
CA LYS A 85 -14.22 -34.05 -1.70
C LYS A 85 -14.57 -35.24 -0.80
N GLY A 86 -14.89 -35.00 0.48
CA GLY A 86 -15.31 -36.07 1.42
C GLY A 86 -16.76 -36.53 1.27
N LYS A 87 -17.60 -35.79 0.52
CA LYS A 87 -19.01 -36.09 0.27
C LYS A 87 -19.28 -36.77 -1.08
N ARG A 88 -18.25 -37.34 -1.73
CA ARG A 88 -18.46 -38.07 -2.99
C ARG A 88 -19.50 -39.18 -2.76
N VAL A 89 -20.67 -39.01 -3.36
CA VAL A 89 -21.66 -40.08 -3.50
C VAL A 89 -21.00 -41.11 -4.42
N VAL A 90 -20.73 -42.29 -3.88
CA VAL A 90 -20.43 -43.47 -4.70
C VAL A 90 -21.77 -43.87 -5.30
N LEU A 91 -21.92 -43.69 -6.61
CA LEU A 91 -22.99 -44.31 -7.40
C LEU A 91 -22.54 -45.70 -7.83
#